data_AF-A0A7S2KPB9-F1
#
_entry.id   AF-A0A7S2KPB9-F1
#
_cell.length_a   1.000
_cell.length_b   1.000
_cell.length_c   1.000
_cell.angle_alpha   90.00
_cell.angle_beta   90.00
_cell.angle_gamma   90.00
#
_symmetry.space_group_name_H-M   'P 1'
#
loop_
_entity.id
_entity.type
_entity.pdbx_description
1 polymer ?
#
loop_
_entity_poly.entity_id
_entity_poly.type
_entity_poly.pdbx_seq_one_letter_code
_entity_poly.pdbx_strand_id
1 'polypeptide(L)'
;RDQDMGNLSTTGLQIGHTVFGRNAELSTMIDAYRRSVSGDESELVTIFGTSGTGKSLLACEFGTYVVSSGGILLSGKFDQLQQGKPFSALASAFDQYCGILLQNCELASLKQKLAHQVNYVLGNGAYHLTKLIPNLAKVLGLERNCINHDEDCINAQNRLQYLLCRFVE
;
A
#
# COMPACT_ATOMS: atom_id res chain seq x y z
N ARG A 1 35.97 -26.73 46.86
CA ARG A 1 35.68 -25.30 46.58
C ARG A 1 35.84 -25.19 45.08
N ASP A 2 34.79 -25.59 44.38
CA ASP A 2 34.67 -25.63 42.94
C ASP A 2 33.24 -25.24 42.62
N GLN A 3 33.07 -24.60 41.46
CA GLN A 3 31.83 -24.09 40.85
C GLN A 3 31.44 -22.66 41.27
N ASP A 4 31.94 -21.70 40.48
CA ASP A 4 31.08 -20.63 39.96
C ASP A 4 31.59 -20.22 38.58
N MET A 5 30.95 -20.77 37.54
CA MET A 5 31.11 -20.41 36.13
C MET A 5 29.71 -20.43 35.53
N GLY A 6 29.19 -19.25 35.18
CA GLY A 6 27.96 -19.17 34.39
C GLY A 6 27.09 -17.95 34.67
N ASN A 7 27.60 -16.75 34.44
CA ASN A 7 26.74 -15.63 34.04
C ASN A 7 27.48 -14.77 33.02
N LEU A 8 27.57 -15.31 31.80
CA LEU A 8 27.94 -14.54 30.62
C LEU A 8 26.79 -13.54 30.40
N SER A 9 27.01 -12.30 30.82
CA SER A 9 26.11 -11.18 30.56
C SER A 9 25.93 -11.08 29.04
N THR A 10 24.76 -11.51 28.56
CA THR A 10 24.29 -11.22 27.22
C THR A 10 23.83 -9.77 27.24
N THR A 11 24.76 -8.84 27.15
CA THR A 11 24.44 -7.45 26.80
C THR A 11 23.94 -7.50 25.35
N GLY A 12 22.63 -7.68 25.22
CA GLY A 12 21.92 -7.55 23.97
C GLY A 12 22.25 -6.20 23.37
N LEU A 13 23.02 -6.23 22.29
CA LEU A 13 23.24 -5.08 21.42
C LEU A 13 21.88 -4.71 20.83
N GLN A 14 21.15 -3.83 21.51
CA GLN A 14 20.00 -3.14 20.94
C GLN A 14 20.54 -2.16 19.89
N ILE A 15 20.81 -2.68 18.69
CA ILE A 15 21.03 -1.86 17.52
C ILE A 15 19.67 -1.24 17.21
N GLY A 16 19.49 0.02 17.59
CA GLY A 16 18.34 0.82 17.18
C GLY A 16 18.17 0.71 15.67
N HIS A 17 16.92 0.61 15.22
CA HIS A 17 16.52 0.49 13.82
C HIS A 17 16.81 1.76 12.99
N THR A 18 17.90 2.47 13.25
CA THR A 18 18.40 3.56 12.41
C THR A 18 19.39 2.98 11.43
N VAL A 19 19.08 3.08 10.14
CA VAL A 19 19.99 2.67 9.08
C VAL A 19 21.14 3.66 9.03
N PHE A 20 22.19 3.39 9.80
CA PHE A 20 23.41 4.19 9.74
C PHE A 20 23.96 4.14 8.30
N GLY A 21 23.96 5.28 7.60
CA GLY A 21 24.65 5.44 6.32
C GLY A 21 23.78 5.61 5.07
N ARG A 22 22.44 5.49 5.13
CA ARG A 22 21.54 5.71 3.96
C ARG A 22 20.84 7.07 3.93
N ASN A 23 21.39 8.04 4.66
CA ASN A 23 20.79 9.38 4.79
C ASN A 23 20.71 10.12 3.45
N ALA A 24 21.67 9.90 2.55
CA ALA A 24 21.67 10.55 1.24
C ALA A 24 20.54 10.01 0.34
N GLU A 25 20.35 8.69 0.31
CA GLU A 25 19.26 8.07 -0.43
C GLU A 25 17.90 8.44 0.17
N LEU A 26 17.78 8.45 1.50
CA LEU A 26 16.56 8.89 2.18
C LEU A 26 16.24 10.36 1.86
N SER A 27 17.24 11.24 1.92
CA SER A 27 17.08 12.66 1.54
C SER A 27 16.60 12.81 0.11
N THR A 28 17.14 12.02 -0.82
CA THR A 28 16.73 12.04 -2.23
C THR A 28 15.25 11.66 -2.39
N MET A 29 14.79 10.64 -1.66
CA MET A 29 13.38 10.25 -1.63
C MET A 29 12.48 11.33 -1.02
N ILE A 30 12.93 11.96 0.08
CA ILE A 30 12.22 13.06 0.74
C ILE A 30 12.11 14.27 -0.19
N ASP A 31 13.17 14.63 -0.90
CA ASP A 31 13.16 15.76 -1.82
C ASP A 31 12.22 15.50 -3.02
N ALA A 32 12.19 14.28 -3.53
CA ALA A 32 11.20 13.87 -4.55
C ALA A 32 9.76 13.99 -4.04
N TYR A 33 9.50 13.51 -2.81
CA TYR A 33 8.19 13.66 -2.18
C TYR A 33 7.79 15.14 -2.04
N ARG A 34 8.70 15.98 -1.54
CA ARG A 34 8.44 17.41 -1.36
C ARG A 34 8.13 18.11 -2.69
N ARG A 35 8.87 17.78 -3.76
CA ARG A 35 8.58 18.30 -5.10
C ARG A 35 7.19 17.88 -5.57
N SER A 36 6.83 16.61 -5.42
CA SER A 36 5.51 16.11 -5.81
C SER A 36 4.36 16.75 -5.02
N VAL A 37 4.54 17.02 -3.72
CA VAL A 37 3.54 17.72 -2.90
C VAL A 37 3.39 19.19 -3.32
N SER A 38 4.48 19.84 -3.75
CA SER A 38 4.49 21.26 -4.12
C SER A 38 4.14 21.55 -5.59
N GLY A 39 4.21 20.54 -6.45
CA GLY A 39 3.95 20.65 -7.89
C GLY A 39 2.69 19.89 -8.30
N ASP A 40 2.41 19.89 -9.61
CA ASP A 40 1.27 19.18 -10.21
C ASP A 40 1.67 17.81 -10.80
N GLU A 41 2.92 17.38 -10.62
CA GLU A 41 3.47 16.16 -11.22
C GLU A 41 3.68 15.02 -10.21
N SER A 42 3.44 13.80 -10.68
CA SER A 42 3.74 12.57 -9.95
C SER A 42 5.21 12.19 -10.08
N GLU A 43 5.87 11.86 -8.97
CA GLU A 43 7.27 11.45 -8.93
C GLU A 43 7.42 9.94 -8.79
N LEU A 44 8.39 9.34 -9.51
CA LEU A 44 8.72 7.92 -9.42
C LEU A 44 10.17 7.74 -8.95
N VAL A 45 10.35 7.07 -7.81
CA VAL A 45 11.67 6.73 -7.28
C VAL A 45 11.88 5.21 -7.28
N THR A 46 13.02 4.77 -7.83
CA THR A 46 13.39 3.35 -7.87
C THR A 46 14.61 3.08 -6.98
N ILE A 47 14.47 2.14 -6.03
CA ILE A 47 15.57 1.69 -5.17
C ILE A 47 16.09 0.36 -5.69
N PHE A 48 17.33 0.34 -6.16
CA PHE A 48 18.00 -0.86 -6.67
C PHE A 48 19.19 -1.27 -5.79
N GLY A 49 19.60 -2.55 -5.89
CA GLY A 49 20.72 -3.09 -5.11
C GLY A 49 20.54 -4.57 -4.78
N THR A 50 21.62 -5.22 -4.35
CA THR A 50 21.65 -6.65 -4.02
C THR A 50 20.67 -7.03 -2.90
N SER A 51 20.25 -8.29 -2.85
CA SER A 51 19.36 -8.75 -1.78
C SER A 51 19.99 -8.56 -0.40
N GLY A 52 19.20 -8.25 0.61
CA GLY A 52 19.69 -8.05 1.99
C GLY A 52 20.36 -6.70 2.28
N THR A 53 20.51 -5.79 1.31
CA THR A 53 21.17 -4.48 1.55
C THR A 53 20.32 -3.44 2.29
N GLY A 54 19.12 -3.79 2.75
CA GLY A 54 18.23 -2.85 3.47
C GLY A 54 17.35 -1.97 2.58
N LYS A 55 17.09 -2.32 1.32
CA LYS A 55 16.18 -1.55 0.43
C LYS A 55 14.77 -1.37 1.02
N SER A 56 14.19 -2.46 1.53
CA SER A 56 12.87 -2.42 2.16
C SER A 56 12.87 -1.60 3.46
N LEU A 57 14.00 -1.60 4.18
CA LEU A 57 14.14 -0.80 5.39
C LEU A 57 14.19 0.69 5.07
N LEU A 58 14.93 1.08 4.03
CA LEU A 58 14.94 2.45 3.52
C LEU A 58 13.54 2.92 3.07
N ALA A 59 12.80 2.07 2.34
CA ALA A 59 11.43 2.39 1.94
C ALA A 59 10.48 2.54 3.14
N CYS A 60 10.66 1.73 4.19
CA CYS A 60 9.90 1.83 5.44
C CYS A 60 10.21 3.12 6.21
N GLU A 61 11.48 3.52 6.27
CA GLU A 61 11.92 4.76 6.89
C GLU A 61 11.35 5.99 6.18
N PHE A 62 11.41 5.99 4.84
CA PHE A 62 10.72 7.00 4.03
C PHE A 62 9.20 7.01 4.31
N GLY A 63 8.56 5.85 4.39
CA GLY A 63 7.15 5.73 4.71
C GLY A 63 6.80 6.33 6.08
N THR A 64 7.67 6.14 7.06
CA THR A 64 7.53 6.75 8.40
C THR A 64 7.57 8.28 8.30
N TYR A 65 8.48 8.83 7.50
CA TYR A 65 8.55 10.26 7.24
C TYR A 65 7.26 10.79 6.59
N VAL A 66 6.73 10.11 5.56
CA VAL A 66 5.48 10.49 4.88
C VAL A 66 4.32 10.58 5.86
N VAL A 67 4.13 9.54 6.69
CA VAL A 67 3.05 9.52 7.69
C VAL A 67 3.24 10.62 8.73
N SER A 68 4.46 10.83 9.24
CA SER A 68 4.74 11.90 10.20
C SER A 68 4.53 13.30 9.65
N SER A 69 4.59 13.45 8.32
CA SER A 69 4.34 14.70 7.60
C SER A 69 2.86 14.91 7.26
N GLY A 70 1.95 14.06 7.77
CA GLY A 70 0.52 14.10 7.50
C GLY A 70 0.10 13.46 6.16
N GLY A 71 1.03 12.79 5.47
CA GLY A 71 0.75 12.05 4.25
C GLY A 71 0.13 10.67 4.52
N ILE A 72 -0.44 10.08 3.47
CA ILE A 72 -0.96 8.71 3.51
C ILE A 72 0.03 7.79 2.79
N LEU A 73 0.52 6.76 3.47
CA LEU A 73 1.36 5.74 2.88
C LEU A 73 0.52 4.53 2.47
N LEU A 74 0.57 4.19 1.18
CA LEU A 74 0.04 2.94 0.66
C LEU A 74 1.21 2.02 0.31
N SER A 75 1.13 0.75 0.71
CA SER A 75 2.21 -0.22 0.50
C SER A 75 1.70 -1.50 -0.12
N GLY A 76 2.47 -2.09 -1.03
CA GLY A 76 2.14 -3.34 -1.69
C GLY A 76 3.40 -4.15 -1.96
N LYS A 77 3.33 -5.47 -1.75
CA LYS A 77 4.43 -6.39 -2.03
C LYS A 77 4.04 -7.32 -3.19
N PHE A 78 4.86 -7.36 -4.22
CA PHE A 78 4.79 -8.42 -5.22
C PHE A 78 5.52 -9.65 -4.68
N ASP A 79 4.78 -10.61 -4.14
CA ASP A 79 5.35 -11.86 -3.67
C ASP A 79 5.43 -12.87 -4.81
N GLN A 80 6.63 -13.39 -5.08
CA GLN A 80 6.85 -14.42 -6.11
C GLN A 80 6.08 -15.71 -5.80
N LEU A 81 5.68 -15.95 -4.54
CA LEU A 81 4.87 -17.10 -4.14
C LEU A 81 3.37 -16.91 -4.44
N GLN A 82 2.91 -15.69 -4.72
CA GLN A 82 1.52 -15.41 -5.14
C GLN A 82 1.36 -15.49 -6.66
N GLN A 83 2.00 -16.48 -7.30
CA GLN A 83 1.81 -16.73 -8.73
C GLN A 83 0.32 -16.91 -9.03
N GLY A 84 -0.22 -16.06 -9.93
CA GLY A 84 -1.60 -16.18 -10.43
C GLY A 84 -2.56 -15.04 -10.09
N LYS A 85 -2.19 -14.06 -9.24
CA LYS A 85 -3.04 -12.89 -8.95
C LYS A 85 -2.43 -11.60 -9.53
N PRO A 86 -2.77 -11.21 -10.77
CA PRO A 86 -2.32 -9.95 -11.33
C PRO A 86 -2.77 -8.78 -10.44
N PHE A 87 -1.90 -7.78 -10.30
CA PHE A 87 -2.14 -6.56 -9.53
C PHE A 87 -2.37 -6.74 -8.01
N SER A 88 -2.01 -7.89 -7.43
CA SER A 88 -2.21 -8.16 -5.99
C SER A 88 -1.60 -7.11 -5.06
N ALA A 89 -0.41 -6.60 -5.39
CA ALA A 89 0.24 -5.55 -4.62
C ALA A 89 -0.54 -4.23 -4.65
N LEU A 90 -1.09 -3.85 -5.82
CA LEU A 90 -1.91 -2.65 -5.97
C LEU A 90 -3.25 -2.81 -5.26
N ALA A 91 -3.91 -3.96 -5.42
CA ALA A 91 -5.17 -4.26 -4.74
C ALA A 91 -5.00 -4.19 -3.21
N SER A 92 -3.91 -4.76 -2.68
CA SER A 92 -3.56 -4.65 -1.26
C SER A 92 -3.33 -3.20 -0.82
N ALA A 93 -2.63 -2.40 -1.62
CA ALA A 93 -2.39 -0.99 -1.33
C ALA A 93 -3.69 -0.17 -1.28
N PHE A 94 -4.61 -0.39 -2.24
CA PHE A 94 -5.90 0.28 -2.24
C PHE A 94 -6.87 -0.25 -1.17
N ASP A 95 -6.74 -1.51 -0.77
CA ASP A 95 -7.53 -2.06 0.33
C ASP A 95 -7.14 -1.42 1.67
N GLN A 96 -5.84 -1.18 1.87
CA GLN A 96 -5.34 -0.38 2.99
C GLN A 96 -5.89 1.04 2.95
N TYR A 97 -5.87 1.70 1.78
CA TYR A 97 -6.44 3.04 1.61
C TYR A 97 -7.92 3.10 2.00
N CYS A 98 -8.73 2.18 1.50
CA CYS A 98 -10.14 2.08 1.85
C CYS A 98 -10.32 1.83 3.36
N GLY A 99 -9.46 1.01 3.97
CA GLY A 99 -9.43 0.80 5.42
C GLY A 99 -9.18 2.10 6.20
N ILE A 100 -8.21 2.91 5.78
CA ILE A 100 -7.90 4.22 6.38
C ILE A 100 -9.13 5.15 6.29
N LEU A 101 -9.79 5.21 5.12
CA LEU A 101 -11.00 6.03 4.95
C LEU A 101 -12.17 5.60 5.84
N LEU A 102 -12.28 4.30 6.14
CA LEU A 102 -13.34 3.76 6.98
C LEU A 102 -13.10 4.01 8.47
N GLN A 103 -11.84 4.06 8.90
CA GLN A 103 -11.46 4.24 10.31
C GLN A 103 -11.43 5.71 10.73
N ASN A 104 -11.15 6.62 9.81
CA ASN A 104 -10.97 8.04 10.11
C ASN A 104 -12.24 8.83 9.79
N CYS A 105 -13.01 9.21 10.82
CA CYS A 105 -14.25 9.99 10.66
C CYS A 105 -14.04 11.33 9.95
N GLU A 106 -12.87 11.95 10.12
CA GLU A 106 -12.49 13.20 9.43
C GLU A 106 -12.44 13.03 7.90
N LEU A 107 -12.21 11.81 7.41
CA LEU A 107 -12.17 11.48 5.99
C LEU A 107 -13.54 11.07 5.43
N ALA A 108 -14.64 11.24 6.19
CA ALA A 108 -15.97 10.83 5.75
C ALA A 108 -16.41 11.52 4.43
N SER A 109 -16.05 12.79 4.24
CA SER A 109 -16.32 13.52 2.99
C SER A 109 -15.53 12.95 1.81
N LEU A 110 -14.27 12.57 2.04
CA LEU A 110 -13.41 11.94 1.03
C LEU A 110 -13.92 10.54 0.67
N LYS A 111 -14.36 9.76 1.67
CA LYS A 111 -15.04 8.48 1.46
C LYS A 111 -16.26 8.61 0.55
N GLN A 112 -17.11 9.61 0.80
CA GLN A 112 -18.29 9.88 -0.03
C GLN A 112 -17.92 10.28 -1.46
N LYS A 113 -16.92 11.16 -1.62
CA LYS A 113 -16.41 11.56 -2.94
C LYS A 113 -15.88 10.35 -3.72
N LEU A 114 -15.02 9.55 -3.09
CA LEU A 114 -14.47 8.33 -3.69
C LEU A 114 -15.59 7.38 -4.11
N ALA A 115 -16.56 7.13 -3.23
CA ALA A 115 -17.68 6.26 -3.54
C ALA A 115 -18.49 6.77 -4.74
N HIS A 116 -18.72 8.08 -4.81
CA HIS A 116 -19.42 8.68 -5.94
C HIS A 116 -18.63 8.57 -7.24
N GLN A 117 -17.33 8.88 -7.24
CA GLN A 117 -16.47 8.80 -8.42
C GLN A 117 -16.34 7.36 -8.92
N VAL A 118 -16.11 6.40 -8.03
CA VAL A 118 -16.02 4.98 -8.37
C VAL A 118 -17.32 4.50 -9.02
N ASN A 119 -18.47 4.84 -8.44
CA ASN A 119 -19.76 4.46 -9.03
C ASN A 119 -20.01 5.18 -10.37
N TYR A 120 -19.57 6.42 -10.52
CA TYR A 120 -19.70 7.19 -11.76
C TYR A 120 -18.85 6.61 -12.90
N VAL A 121 -17.59 6.28 -12.62
CA VAL A 121 -16.62 5.82 -13.62
C VAL A 121 -16.78 4.33 -13.93
N LEU A 122 -16.99 3.50 -12.90
CA LEU A 122 -16.97 2.05 -13.02
C LEU A 122 -18.37 1.42 -13.03
N GLY A 123 -19.38 2.12 -12.51
CA GLY A 123 -20.75 1.62 -12.41
C GLY A 123 -20.81 0.21 -11.80
N ASN A 124 -21.56 -0.69 -12.43
CA ASN A 124 -21.68 -2.09 -12.02
C ASN A 124 -20.34 -2.86 -12.08
N GLY A 125 -19.35 -2.34 -12.83
CA GLY A 125 -18.00 -2.90 -12.88
C GLY A 125 -17.23 -2.82 -11.56
N ALA A 126 -17.61 -1.89 -10.67
CA ALA A 126 -16.97 -1.72 -9.36
C ALA A 126 -17.04 -2.99 -8.50
N TYR A 127 -18.08 -3.81 -8.67
CA TYR A 127 -18.24 -5.08 -7.95
C TYR A 127 -17.04 -6.02 -8.17
N HIS A 128 -16.50 -6.10 -9.38
CA HIS A 128 -15.35 -6.97 -9.65
C HIS A 128 -14.10 -6.52 -8.89
N LEU A 129 -13.92 -5.21 -8.67
CA LEU A 129 -12.84 -4.67 -7.86
C LEU A 129 -13.02 -5.01 -6.38
N THR A 130 -14.26 -5.09 -5.88
CA THR A 130 -14.50 -5.45 -4.47
C THR A 130 -14.06 -6.88 -4.11
N LYS A 131 -13.96 -7.78 -5.10
CA LYS A 131 -13.39 -9.13 -4.90
C LYS A 131 -11.89 -9.07 -4.56
N LEU A 132 -11.19 -8.00 -4.98
CA LEU A 132 -9.75 -7.81 -4.78
C LEU A 132 -9.43 -6.75 -3.73
N ILE A 133 -10.33 -5.80 -3.53
CA ILE A 133 -10.24 -4.69 -2.57
C ILE A 133 -11.46 -4.80 -1.63
N PRO A 134 -11.46 -5.72 -0.65
CA PRO A 134 -12.64 -5.99 0.19
C PRO A 134 -13.21 -4.76 0.92
N ASN A 135 -12.35 -3.85 1.38
CA ASN A 135 -12.78 -2.62 2.04
C ASN A 135 -13.48 -1.64 1.08
N LEU A 136 -13.26 -1.75 -0.23
CA LEU A 136 -13.99 -0.95 -1.22
C LEU A 136 -15.49 -1.24 -1.17
N ALA A 137 -15.91 -2.49 -0.92
CA ALA A 137 -17.33 -2.83 -0.76
C ALA A 137 -18.00 -2.01 0.35
N LYS A 138 -17.29 -1.85 1.48
CA LYS A 138 -17.76 -1.06 2.62
C LYS A 138 -17.79 0.44 2.32
N VAL A 139 -16.81 0.93 1.56
CA VAL A 139 -16.78 2.34 1.10
C VAL A 139 -17.96 2.63 0.19
N LEU A 140 -18.30 1.70 -0.71
CA LEU A 140 -19.40 1.83 -1.67
C LEU A 140 -20.79 1.53 -1.09
N GLY A 141 -20.87 0.99 0.13
CA GLY A 141 -22.14 0.56 0.71
C GLY A 141 -22.77 -0.65 -0.02
N LEU A 142 -21.95 -1.43 -0.72
CA LEU A 142 -22.39 -2.66 -1.40
C LEU A 142 -22.51 -3.77 -0.36
N GLU A 143 -23.65 -3.85 0.32
CA GLU A 143 -24.00 -5.05 1.09
C GLU A 143 -24.32 -6.21 0.14
N ARG A 144 -24.03 -7.44 0.58
CA ARG A 144 -23.86 -8.71 -0.17
C ARG A 144 -24.97 -9.15 -1.15
N ASN A 145 -25.98 -8.34 -1.46
CA ASN A 145 -27.18 -8.73 -2.20
C ASN A 145 -27.12 -8.58 -3.73
N CYS A 146 -26.00 -8.16 -4.33
CA CYS A 146 -25.87 -8.17 -5.79
C CYS A 146 -25.27 -9.50 -6.26
N ILE A 147 -26.03 -10.59 -6.07
CA ILE A 147 -25.68 -11.91 -6.59
C ILE A 147 -26.18 -11.99 -8.04
N ASN A 148 -25.34 -12.57 -8.91
CA ASN A 148 -25.55 -12.94 -10.32
C ASN A 148 -25.15 -11.87 -11.34
N HIS A 149 -23.86 -11.82 -11.66
CA HIS A 149 -23.46 -11.41 -13.01
C HIS A 149 -22.59 -12.51 -13.60
N ASP A 150 -23.03 -12.96 -14.77
CA ASP A 150 -22.48 -14.05 -15.58
C ASP A 150 -20.95 -13.95 -15.67
N GLU A 151 -20.27 -15.01 -15.24
CA GLU A 151 -18.81 -15.12 -15.35
C GLU A 151 -18.46 -15.46 -16.80
N ASP A 152 -18.37 -14.45 -17.66
CA ASP A 152 -17.62 -14.58 -18.91
C ASP A 152 -16.11 -14.63 -18.57
N CYS A 153 -15.64 -15.82 -18.24
CA CYS A 153 -14.28 -16.14 -17.80
C CYS A 153 -13.19 -15.77 -18.82
N ILE A 154 -13.55 -15.52 -20.08
CA ILE A 154 -12.60 -15.41 -21.20
C ILE A 154 -11.79 -14.10 -21.15
N ASN A 155 -12.19 -13.09 -20.36
CA ASN A 155 -11.48 -11.79 -20.33
C ASN A 155 -11.34 -11.14 -18.95
N ALA A 156 -11.47 -11.92 -17.86
CA ALA A 156 -11.48 -11.40 -16.49
C ALA A 156 -10.23 -10.57 -16.14
N GLN A 157 -9.04 -10.96 -16.63
CA GLN A 157 -7.78 -10.26 -16.37
C GLN A 157 -7.68 -8.92 -17.10
N ASN A 158 -8.04 -8.85 -18.39
CA ASN A 158 -8.03 -7.59 -19.15
C ASN A 158 -9.10 -6.63 -18.65
N ARG A 159 -10.29 -7.16 -18.29
CA ARG A 159 -11.34 -6.38 -17.64
C ARG A 159 -10.85 -5.81 -16.31
N LEU A 160 -10.14 -6.62 -15.52
CA LEU A 160 -9.57 -6.17 -14.26
C LEU A 160 -8.51 -5.08 -14.47
N GLN A 161 -7.60 -5.24 -15.43
CA GLN A 161 -6.61 -4.23 -15.77
C GLN A 161 -7.30 -2.91 -16.17
N TYR A 162 -8.31 -2.98 -17.04
CA TYR A 162 -9.09 -1.82 -17.44
C TYR A 162 -9.75 -1.14 -16.25
N LEU A 163 -10.42 -1.90 -15.37
CA LEU A 163 -11.08 -1.36 -14.19
C LEU A 163 -10.10 -0.73 -13.19
N LEU A 164 -8.89 -1.30 -13.04
CA LEU A 164 -7.84 -0.73 -12.20
C LEU A 164 -7.26 0.55 -12.79
N CYS A 165 -7.02 0.61 -14.10
CA CYS A 165 -6.59 1.85 -14.76
C CYS A 165 -7.63 2.96 -14.53
N ARG A 166 -8.91 2.65 -14.75
CA ARG A 166 -10.03 3.57 -14.53
C ARG A 166 -10.30 3.92 -13.06
N PHE A 167 -9.77 3.15 -12.12
CA PHE A 167 -9.85 3.45 -10.69
C PHE A 167 -8.74 4.41 -10.24
N VAL A 168 -7.61 4.41 -10.95
CA VAL A 168 -6.46 5.28 -10.69
C VAL A 168 -6.60 6.63 -11.38
N GLU A 169 -7.20 6.66 -12.58
CA GLU A 169 -7.62 7.88 -13.30
C GLU A 169 -8.74 8.65 -12.59
#